data_AF-A0A7C3QEU0-F1
#
_entry.id   AF-A0A7C3QEU0-F1
#
_cell.length_a   1.000
_cell.length_b   1.000
_cell.length_c   1.000
_cell.angle_alpha   90.00
_cell.angle_beta   90.00
_cell.angle_gamma   90.00
#
_symmetry.space_group_name_H-M   'P 1'
#
loop_
_entity.id
_entity.type
_entity.pdbx_description
1 polymer ?
#
loop_
_entity_poly.entity_id
_entity_poly.type
_entity_poly.pdbx_seq_one_letter_code
_entity_poly.pdbx_strand_id
1 'polypeptide(L)'
;MALVQIRDMLAHARHNGYAVGAFRIRGLEYLDGVLQAGERLHAPLILTLSAAPDGSRGLAALMAAAEHAAAESPVPVALHLADCATPAEATRGINRGCNSIGVILRHDAPHSDTRLARQVAGMAHACGVPVTAAMATPAGVEDARRFAEDTGIDFLAIPDGSLGGVAEFLQGAGTPLNTPLCITGDQELDSALLSRLITHGVGRVDFDTVLTRAASAHLRRASTPGAASAGGPASGLRDTIAQAAEQCLEYCGCGGRAAEVLQHATPWAPVEHVIIYNVSGISEQDTEAMMAEGRRVLGAIPGVRRVVTGTAVKDKAAYKYCWIVTFVHPDVIDSYREHPAHVAFADNLFRPVAGERISIDYQTSRGQPPAQAKIMRRRNMR
;
A
#
# COMPACT_ATOMS: atom_id res chain seq x y z
N MET A 1 -3.22 -15.31 1.86
CA MET A 1 -3.09 -13.89 2.26
C MET A 1 -3.98 -13.07 1.36
N ALA A 2 -4.67 -12.08 1.91
CA ALA A 2 -5.55 -11.19 1.16
C ALA A 2 -4.90 -9.89 0.68
N LEU A 3 -3.69 -9.57 1.18
CA LEU A 3 -2.92 -8.47 0.62
C LEU A 3 -2.45 -8.86 -0.79
N VAL A 4 -2.86 -8.12 -1.81
CA VAL A 4 -2.62 -8.43 -3.22
C VAL A 4 -1.95 -7.28 -3.97
N GLN A 5 -1.34 -7.60 -5.11
CA GLN A 5 -0.83 -6.61 -6.06
C GLN A 5 -1.95 -5.71 -6.56
N ILE A 6 -1.83 -4.39 -6.31
CA ILE A 6 -2.85 -3.42 -6.72
C ILE A 6 -2.98 -3.34 -8.25
N ARG A 7 -1.90 -3.58 -9.01
CA ARG A 7 -1.96 -3.59 -10.48
C ARG A 7 -2.94 -4.65 -10.98
N ASP A 8 -2.85 -5.85 -10.44
CA ASP A 8 -3.72 -6.97 -10.82
C ASP A 8 -5.16 -6.71 -10.37
N MET A 9 -5.35 -6.16 -9.17
CA MET A 9 -6.66 -5.75 -8.66
C MET A 9 -7.34 -4.73 -9.57
N LEU A 10 -6.63 -3.67 -9.99
CA LEU A 10 -7.18 -2.63 -10.85
C LEU A 10 -7.33 -3.08 -12.32
N ALA A 11 -6.45 -3.98 -12.79
CA ALA A 11 -6.60 -4.61 -14.10
C ALA A 11 -7.86 -5.47 -14.16
N HIS A 12 -8.14 -6.25 -13.10
CA HIS A 12 -9.38 -7.00 -12.97
C HIS A 12 -10.61 -6.08 -12.97
N ALA A 13 -10.55 -4.97 -12.23
CA ALA A 13 -11.63 -3.97 -12.19
C ALA A 13 -11.94 -3.40 -13.57
N ARG A 14 -10.90 -2.95 -14.29
CA ARG A 14 -11.02 -2.42 -15.65
C ARG A 14 -11.58 -3.46 -16.63
N HIS A 15 -11.12 -4.71 -16.56
CA HIS A 15 -11.60 -5.77 -17.45
C HIS A 15 -13.08 -6.10 -17.24
N ASN A 16 -13.56 -6.00 -15.99
CA ASN A 16 -14.91 -6.38 -15.59
C ASN A 16 -15.89 -5.20 -15.45
N GLY A 17 -15.48 -3.99 -15.85
CA GLY A 17 -16.35 -2.81 -15.90
C GLY A 17 -16.80 -2.29 -14.54
N TYR A 18 -15.91 -2.30 -13.54
CA TYR A 18 -16.16 -1.69 -12.22
C TYR A 18 -14.92 -0.91 -11.73
N ALA A 19 -15.06 -0.17 -10.63
CA ALA A 19 -13.94 0.49 -9.96
C ALA A 19 -13.72 -0.03 -8.54
N VAL A 20 -12.52 0.11 -8.00
CA VAL A 20 -12.21 -0.24 -6.61
C VAL A 20 -12.26 1.01 -5.75
N GLY A 21 -12.96 0.94 -4.62
CA GLY A 21 -12.96 2.01 -3.62
C GLY A 21 -11.65 2.07 -2.84
N ALA A 22 -11.05 3.26 -2.76
CA ALA A 22 -9.85 3.55 -1.99
C ALA A 22 -10.17 4.51 -0.84
N PHE A 23 -10.05 4.05 0.40
CA PHE A 23 -10.55 4.78 1.57
C PHE A 23 -9.42 5.32 2.42
N ARG A 24 -9.46 6.63 2.73
CA ARG A 24 -8.46 7.23 3.63
C ARG A 24 -8.71 6.79 5.08
N ILE A 25 -7.73 6.11 5.66
CA ILE A 25 -7.77 5.62 7.04
C ILE A 25 -7.07 6.62 7.96
N ARG A 26 -7.80 7.10 8.98
CA ARG A 26 -7.33 8.12 9.94
C ARG A 26 -7.15 7.59 11.37
N GLY A 27 -7.53 6.35 11.61
CA GLY A 27 -7.53 5.69 12.92
C GLY A 27 -8.04 4.26 12.83
N LEU A 28 -8.06 3.55 13.96
CA LEU A 28 -8.47 2.14 14.00
C LEU A 28 -9.97 1.96 13.71
N GLU A 29 -10.81 2.91 14.07
CA GLU A 29 -12.25 2.89 13.78
C GLU A 29 -12.52 2.98 12.28
N TYR A 30 -11.69 3.73 11.55
CA TYR A 30 -11.77 3.80 10.08
C TYR A 30 -11.30 2.49 9.46
N LEU A 31 -10.17 1.96 9.94
CA LEU A 31 -9.60 0.70 9.46
C LEU A 31 -10.62 -0.44 9.59
N ASP A 32 -11.16 -0.62 10.80
CA ASP A 32 -12.09 -1.69 11.13
C ASP A 32 -13.44 -1.50 10.39
N GLY A 33 -13.94 -0.26 10.32
CA GLY A 33 -15.19 0.03 9.60
C GLY A 33 -15.10 -0.22 8.10
N VAL A 34 -14.01 0.23 7.44
CA VAL A 34 -13.81 0.03 6.00
C VAL A 34 -13.60 -1.45 5.67
N LEU A 35 -12.79 -2.18 6.45
CA LEU A 35 -12.61 -3.61 6.25
C LEU A 35 -13.93 -4.36 6.45
N GLN A 36 -14.68 -4.05 7.50
CA GLN A 36 -16.00 -4.65 7.73
C GLN A 36 -16.96 -4.43 6.55
N ALA A 37 -16.95 -3.25 5.93
CA ALA A 37 -17.75 -2.97 4.74
C ALA A 37 -17.34 -3.87 3.56
N GLY A 38 -16.03 -3.95 3.28
CA GLY A 38 -15.49 -4.84 2.25
C GLY A 38 -15.86 -6.30 2.46
N GLU A 39 -15.76 -6.77 3.70
CA GLU A 39 -16.07 -8.15 4.08
C GLU A 39 -17.55 -8.48 3.92
N ARG A 40 -18.45 -7.58 4.34
CA ARG A 40 -19.90 -7.77 4.19
C ARG A 40 -20.33 -7.80 2.73
N LEU A 41 -19.72 -6.97 1.89
CA LEU A 41 -20.05 -6.88 0.47
C LEU A 41 -19.22 -7.83 -0.40
N HIS A 42 -18.29 -8.59 0.19
CA HIS A 42 -17.32 -9.40 -0.55
C HIS A 42 -16.62 -8.59 -1.66
N ALA A 43 -16.16 -7.38 -1.33
CA ALA A 43 -15.61 -6.42 -2.28
C ALA A 43 -14.09 -6.25 -2.11
N PRO A 44 -13.32 -6.11 -3.21
CA PRO A 44 -11.95 -5.62 -3.15
C PRO A 44 -11.94 -4.17 -2.65
N LEU A 45 -10.90 -3.79 -1.88
CA LEU A 45 -10.73 -2.40 -1.45
C LEU A 45 -9.27 -2.00 -1.31
N ILE A 46 -9.03 -0.69 -1.27
CA ILE A 46 -7.72 -0.11 -1.04
C ILE A 46 -7.77 0.70 0.26
N LEU A 47 -6.83 0.45 1.16
CA LEU A 47 -6.62 1.28 2.35
C LEU A 47 -5.59 2.35 2.02
N THR A 48 -6.01 3.61 2.06
CA THR A 48 -5.17 4.77 1.77
C THR A 48 -4.68 5.41 3.08
N LEU A 49 -3.38 5.60 3.20
CA LEU A 49 -2.76 6.41 4.25
C LEU A 49 -2.10 7.65 3.62
N SER A 50 -2.01 8.74 4.38
CA SER A 50 -1.34 9.96 3.91
C SER A 50 0.11 10.01 4.38
N ALA A 51 1.02 10.39 3.48
CA ALA A 51 2.41 10.63 3.83
C ALA A 51 2.53 11.72 4.91
N ALA A 52 3.53 11.56 5.77
CA ALA A 52 3.88 12.53 6.79
C ALA A 52 5.35 12.94 6.61
N PRO A 53 5.66 14.25 6.53
CA PRO A 53 7.03 14.73 6.28
C PRO A 53 8.05 14.25 7.30
N ASP A 54 7.64 14.15 8.57
CA ASP A 54 8.46 13.70 9.70
C ASP A 54 8.49 12.17 9.86
N GLY A 55 7.69 11.43 9.08
CA GLY A 55 7.52 9.99 9.28
C GLY A 55 6.94 9.67 10.66
N SER A 56 5.98 10.47 11.14
CA SER A 56 5.41 10.39 12.49
C SER A 56 5.19 8.96 13.02
N ARG A 57 5.39 8.79 14.33
CA ARG A 57 5.14 7.51 15.04
C ARG A 57 3.70 7.04 14.87
N GLY A 58 2.75 7.98 14.77
CA GLY A 58 1.34 7.69 14.52
C GLY A 58 1.13 7.02 13.16
N LEU A 59 1.72 7.56 12.09
CA LEU A 59 1.67 6.94 10.77
C LEU A 59 2.30 5.54 10.78
N ALA A 60 3.45 5.37 11.45
CA ALA A 60 4.10 4.06 11.54
C ALA A 60 3.21 3.01 12.20
N ALA A 61 2.57 3.36 13.32
CA ALA A 61 1.66 2.48 14.04
C ALA A 61 0.42 2.14 13.20
N LEU A 62 -0.17 3.14 12.53
CA LEU A 62 -1.35 2.93 11.70
C LEU A 62 -1.05 2.07 10.46
N MET A 63 0.11 2.25 9.82
CA MET A 63 0.55 1.40 8.70
C MET A 63 0.73 -0.05 9.12
N ALA A 64 1.36 -0.29 10.28
CA ALA A 64 1.53 -1.63 10.82
C ALA A 64 0.18 -2.31 11.12
N ALA A 65 -0.77 -1.55 11.69
CA ALA A 65 -2.13 -2.04 11.94
C ALA A 65 -2.88 -2.34 10.63
N ALA A 66 -2.82 -1.43 9.65
CA ALA A 66 -3.46 -1.59 8.36
C ALA A 66 -2.93 -2.81 7.60
N GLU A 67 -1.61 -3.01 7.57
CA GLU A 67 -1.01 -4.18 6.93
C GLU A 67 -1.38 -5.49 7.62
N HIS A 68 -1.35 -5.52 8.96
CA HIS A 68 -1.76 -6.70 9.70
C HIS A 68 -3.22 -7.05 9.38
N ALA A 69 -4.12 -6.07 9.47
CA ALA A 69 -5.55 -6.28 9.20
C ALA A 69 -5.81 -6.67 7.73
N ALA A 70 -5.13 -6.03 6.77
CA ALA A 70 -5.22 -6.37 5.35
C ALA A 70 -4.75 -7.81 5.05
N ALA A 71 -3.70 -8.27 5.73
CA ALA A 71 -3.19 -9.62 5.54
C ALA A 71 -4.14 -10.72 6.06
N GLU A 72 -4.89 -10.42 7.13
CA GLU A 72 -5.85 -11.32 7.79
C GLU A 72 -7.27 -11.24 7.19
N SER A 73 -7.59 -10.20 6.42
CA SER A 73 -8.91 -10.03 5.81
C SER A 73 -9.25 -11.20 4.87
N PRO A 74 -10.53 -11.60 4.73
CA PRO A 74 -10.96 -12.59 3.73
C PRO A 74 -11.19 -12.00 2.34
N VAL A 75 -11.18 -10.66 2.19
CA VAL A 75 -11.35 -9.97 0.90
C VAL A 75 -10.03 -9.35 0.45
N PRO A 76 -9.78 -9.19 -0.86
CA PRO A 76 -8.51 -8.67 -1.35
C PRO A 76 -8.34 -7.18 -0.99
N VAL A 77 -7.20 -6.87 -0.38
CA VAL A 77 -6.85 -5.53 0.08
C VAL A 77 -5.52 -5.11 -0.53
N ALA A 78 -5.38 -3.83 -0.85
CA ALA A 78 -4.09 -3.19 -1.15
C ALA A 78 -3.85 -1.97 -0.25
N LEU A 79 -2.58 -1.60 -0.06
CA LEU A 79 -2.17 -0.48 0.78
C LEU A 79 -1.54 0.62 -0.06
N HIS A 80 -2.17 1.79 -0.06
CA HIS A 80 -1.70 2.93 -0.83
C HIS A 80 -1.21 4.06 0.09
N LEU A 81 0.01 4.55 -0.14
CA LEU A 81 0.47 5.79 0.49
C LEU A 81 0.20 6.96 -0.46
N ALA A 82 -0.81 7.76 -0.17
CA ALA A 82 -1.07 9.00 -0.86
C ALA A 82 -0.15 10.13 -0.38
N ASP A 83 -0.19 11.23 -1.09
CA ASP A 83 0.33 12.51 -0.65
C ASP A 83 1.86 12.64 -0.55
N CYS A 84 2.61 11.80 -1.26
CA CYS A 84 4.07 11.86 -1.27
C CYS A 84 4.56 13.10 -2.04
N ALA A 85 5.30 13.98 -1.37
CA ALA A 85 5.91 15.17 -1.93
C ALA A 85 7.43 15.00 -2.16
N THR A 86 8.03 13.94 -1.60
CA THR A 86 9.48 13.67 -1.77
C THR A 86 9.76 12.19 -2.02
N PRO A 87 10.87 11.84 -2.69
CA PRO A 87 11.31 10.45 -2.82
C PRO A 87 11.55 9.78 -1.47
N ALA A 88 12.01 10.54 -0.46
CA ALA A 88 12.25 10.01 0.88
C ALA A 88 10.95 9.60 1.59
N GLU A 89 9.84 10.33 1.39
CA GLU A 89 8.52 9.93 1.88
C GLU A 89 8.04 8.64 1.22
N ALA A 90 8.19 8.53 -0.11
CA ALA A 90 7.86 7.33 -0.86
C ALA A 90 8.67 6.11 -0.38
N THR A 91 10.01 6.26 -0.24
CA THR A 91 10.88 5.22 0.35
C THR A 91 10.39 4.77 1.73
N ARG A 92 10.05 5.72 2.61
CA ARG A 92 9.53 5.39 3.95
C ARG A 92 8.20 4.65 3.86
N GLY A 93 7.31 5.02 2.94
CA GLY A 93 6.04 4.34 2.69
C GLY A 93 6.23 2.90 2.26
N ILE A 94 7.07 2.70 1.24
CA ILE A 94 7.43 1.38 0.72
C ILE A 94 8.02 0.53 1.86
N ASN A 95 9.04 1.02 2.57
CA ASN A 95 9.69 0.26 3.64
C ASN A 95 8.74 -0.09 4.80
N ARG A 96 7.65 0.68 4.97
CA ARG A 96 6.58 0.39 5.95
C ARG A 96 5.48 -0.54 5.44
N GLY A 97 5.57 -1.02 4.20
CA GLY A 97 4.71 -2.07 3.67
C GLY A 97 3.63 -1.62 2.69
N CYS A 98 3.61 -0.34 2.27
CA CYS A 98 2.73 0.06 1.18
C CYS A 98 3.14 -0.63 -0.13
N ASN A 99 2.13 -1.07 -0.88
CA ASN A 99 2.30 -1.68 -2.19
C ASN A 99 1.71 -0.82 -3.31
N SER A 100 1.54 0.48 -3.04
CA SER A 100 1.23 1.53 -4.01
C SER A 100 1.62 2.90 -3.46
N ILE A 101 2.12 3.81 -4.30
CA ILE A 101 2.49 5.18 -3.93
C ILE A 101 1.69 6.20 -4.76
N GLY A 102 1.22 7.27 -4.14
CA GLY A 102 0.59 8.42 -4.78
C GLY A 102 1.45 9.66 -4.58
N VAL A 103 1.84 10.31 -5.67
CA VAL A 103 2.66 11.53 -5.66
C VAL A 103 1.77 12.77 -5.79
N ILE A 104 2.01 13.77 -4.94
CA ILE A 104 1.43 15.11 -5.11
C ILE A 104 2.33 15.92 -6.02
N LEU A 105 1.74 16.48 -7.06
CA LEU A 105 2.36 17.44 -7.96
C LEU A 105 1.89 18.85 -7.60
N ARG A 106 2.79 19.82 -7.57
CA ARG A 106 2.47 21.21 -7.19
C ARG A 106 2.17 22.00 -8.45
N HIS A 107 0.93 22.47 -8.58
CA HIS A 107 0.43 23.18 -9.76
C HIS A 107 1.26 24.40 -10.22
N ASP A 108 2.13 24.95 -9.38
CA ASP A 108 3.00 26.08 -9.70
C ASP A 108 4.32 25.71 -10.41
N ALA A 109 4.64 24.41 -10.59
CA ALA A 109 5.92 24.00 -11.19
C ALA A 109 5.88 22.67 -12.01
N PRO A 110 5.34 22.67 -13.24
CA PRO A 110 5.11 21.46 -14.05
C PRO A 110 6.36 20.61 -14.38
N HIS A 111 7.53 21.26 -14.56
CA HIS A 111 8.77 20.56 -14.87
C HIS A 111 9.38 19.85 -13.65
N SER A 112 9.23 20.40 -12.45
CA SER A 112 9.64 19.71 -11.22
C SER A 112 8.73 18.54 -10.90
N ASP A 113 7.45 18.65 -11.24
CA ASP A 113 6.45 17.61 -11.02
C ASP A 113 6.72 16.35 -11.85
N THR A 114 7.00 16.52 -13.14
CA THR A 114 7.39 15.41 -14.03
C THR A 114 8.68 14.72 -13.54
N ARG A 115 9.65 15.51 -13.06
CA ARG A 115 10.92 14.97 -12.54
C ARG A 115 10.69 14.17 -11.26
N LEU A 116 9.89 14.70 -10.32
CA LEU A 116 9.57 14.02 -9.07
C LEU A 116 8.84 12.71 -9.35
N ALA A 117 7.78 12.75 -10.16
CA ALA A 117 7.02 11.56 -10.54
C ALA A 117 7.91 10.49 -11.18
N ARG A 118 8.79 10.87 -12.13
CA ARG A 118 9.75 9.95 -12.75
C ARG A 118 10.73 9.35 -11.75
N GLN A 119 11.27 10.17 -10.86
CA GLN A 119 12.22 9.69 -9.85
C GLN A 119 11.56 8.71 -8.89
N VAL A 120 10.33 9.00 -8.44
CA VAL A 120 9.56 8.11 -7.56
C VAL A 120 9.16 6.84 -8.29
N ALA A 121 8.69 6.92 -9.55
CA ALA A 121 8.33 5.77 -10.37
C ALA A 121 9.50 4.80 -10.53
N GLY A 122 10.67 5.28 -10.97
CA GLY A 122 11.84 4.40 -11.16
C GLY A 122 12.27 3.69 -9.88
N MET A 123 12.28 4.40 -8.74
CA MET A 123 12.64 3.83 -7.43
C MET A 123 11.57 2.86 -6.90
N ALA A 124 10.28 3.16 -7.07
CA ALA A 124 9.19 2.32 -6.61
C ALA A 124 9.03 1.05 -7.48
N HIS A 125 9.24 1.15 -8.79
CA HIS A 125 9.24 0.02 -9.72
C HIS A 125 10.33 -0.99 -9.41
N ALA A 126 11.52 -0.52 -9.00
CA ALA A 126 12.59 -1.37 -8.48
C ALA A 126 12.22 -2.12 -7.19
N CYS A 127 11.07 -1.80 -6.58
CA CYS A 127 10.49 -2.49 -5.43
C CYS A 127 9.19 -3.24 -5.77
N GLY A 128 8.81 -3.32 -7.05
CA GLY A 128 7.52 -3.88 -7.49
C GLY A 128 6.30 -3.02 -7.17
N VAL A 129 6.50 -1.78 -6.74
CA VAL A 129 5.43 -0.88 -6.24
C VAL A 129 4.98 0.07 -7.36
N PRO A 130 3.70 0.06 -7.78
CA PRO A 130 3.18 1.03 -8.74
C PRO A 130 2.99 2.42 -8.15
N VAL A 131 3.04 3.41 -9.05
CA VAL A 131 2.92 4.83 -8.74
C VAL A 131 1.73 5.44 -9.45
N THR A 132 0.94 6.18 -8.67
CA THR A 132 -0.09 7.11 -9.14
C THR A 132 0.45 8.52 -9.08
N ALA A 133 0.24 9.33 -10.11
CA ALA A 133 0.43 10.78 -10.03
C ALA A 133 -0.73 11.51 -10.69
N ALA A 134 -1.09 12.66 -10.13
CA ALA A 134 -2.10 13.54 -10.71
C ALA A 134 -1.43 14.56 -11.60
N MET A 135 -1.89 14.70 -12.84
CA MET A 135 -1.48 15.81 -13.68
C MET A 135 -2.33 17.04 -13.36
N ALA A 136 -1.76 18.24 -13.45
CA ALA A 136 -2.56 19.46 -13.55
C ALA A 136 -3.49 19.38 -14.78
N THR A 137 -4.66 20.04 -14.75
CA THR A 137 -5.74 19.88 -15.73
C THR A 137 -5.22 19.64 -17.17
N PRO A 138 -5.37 18.42 -17.72
CA PRO A 138 -4.85 18.07 -19.03
C PRO A 138 -5.36 19.04 -20.11
N ALA A 139 -4.49 19.48 -21.02
CA ALA A 139 -4.95 20.20 -22.21
C ALA A 139 -5.62 19.26 -23.24
N GLY A 140 -5.33 17.95 -23.20
CA GLY A 140 -5.81 16.95 -24.14
C GLY A 140 -5.29 15.54 -23.85
N VAL A 141 -5.85 14.52 -24.52
CA VAL A 141 -5.54 13.08 -24.28
C VAL A 141 -4.06 12.80 -24.53
N GLU A 142 -3.50 13.48 -25.51
CA GLU A 142 -2.09 13.38 -25.85
C GLU A 142 -1.18 13.92 -24.73
N ASP A 143 -1.62 14.96 -24.03
CA ASP A 143 -0.89 15.54 -22.90
C ASP A 143 -0.87 14.56 -21.71
N ALA A 144 -2.03 13.97 -21.40
CA ALA A 144 -2.13 12.91 -20.39
C ALA A 144 -1.29 11.67 -20.73
N ARG A 145 -1.29 11.26 -22.00
CA ARG A 145 -0.48 10.14 -22.50
C ARG A 145 1.01 10.45 -22.37
N ARG A 146 1.43 11.61 -22.87
CA ARG A 146 2.81 12.07 -22.78
C ARG A 146 3.28 12.18 -21.34
N PHE A 147 2.47 12.72 -20.44
CA PHE A 147 2.82 12.78 -19.02
C PHE A 147 3.03 11.38 -18.43
N ALA A 148 2.14 10.43 -18.73
CA ALA A 148 2.30 9.06 -18.26
C ALA A 148 3.57 8.39 -18.83
N GLU A 149 3.86 8.56 -20.12
CA GLU A 149 5.06 8.05 -20.78
C GLU A 149 6.34 8.69 -20.24
N ASP A 150 6.35 10.02 -20.11
CA ASP A 150 7.49 10.78 -19.62
C ASP A 150 7.80 10.43 -18.17
N THR A 151 6.80 10.18 -17.33
CA THR A 151 7.00 9.87 -15.91
C THR A 151 7.14 8.39 -15.60
N GLY A 152 6.60 7.51 -16.44
CA GLY A 152 6.54 6.08 -16.17
C GLY A 152 5.57 5.71 -15.04
N ILE A 153 4.57 6.54 -14.74
CA ILE A 153 3.55 6.18 -13.73
C ILE A 153 2.63 5.07 -14.25
N ASP A 154 2.10 4.29 -13.31
CA ASP A 154 1.19 3.19 -13.59
C ASP A 154 -0.26 3.65 -13.66
N PHE A 155 -0.60 4.70 -12.91
CA PHE A 155 -1.96 5.22 -12.82
C PHE A 155 -1.98 6.73 -12.93
N LEU A 156 -2.89 7.25 -13.75
CA LEU A 156 -3.11 8.69 -13.87
C LEU A 156 -4.26 9.09 -12.94
N ALA A 157 -3.97 9.95 -11.97
CA ALA A 157 -4.98 10.52 -11.09
C ALA A 157 -5.66 11.75 -11.72
N ILE A 158 -6.97 11.83 -11.54
CA ILE A 158 -7.83 12.89 -12.03
C ILE A 158 -8.56 13.50 -10.83
N PRO A 159 -8.31 14.77 -10.49
CA PRO A 159 -9.05 15.47 -9.45
C PRO A 159 -10.54 15.54 -9.76
N ASP A 160 -11.39 15.30 -8.77
CA ASP A 160 -12.85 15.29 -8.91
C ASP A 160 -13.42 16.60 -9.50
N GLY A 161 -12.85 17.75 -9.13
CA GLY A 161 -13.20 19.07 -9.68
C GLY A 161 -12.90 19.23 -11.17
N SER A 162 -12.15 18.33 -11.79
CA SER A 162 -11.82 18.35 -13.23
C SER A 162 -12.66 17.35 -14.06
N LEU A 163 -13.58 16.60 -13.43
CA LEU A 163 -14.25 15.47 -14.08
C LEU A 163 -15.20 15.85 -15.21
N GLY A 164 -15.85 17.01 -15.15
CA GLY A 164 -16.74 17.49 -16.21
C GLY A 164 -15.99 17.60 -17.55
N GLY A 165 -14.84 18.29 -17.53
CA GLY A 165 -13.98 18.41 -18.71
C GLY A 165 -13.34 17.08 -19.12
N VAL A 166 -13.02 16.20 -18.16
CA VAL A 166 -12.47 14.87 -18.43
C VAL A 166 -13.48 13.96 -19.13
N ALA A 167 -14.76 14.01 -18.78
CA ALA A 167 -15.76 13.18 -19.42
C ALA A 167 -15.99 13.57 -20.88
N GLU A 168 -15.98 14.87 -21.18
CA GLU A 168 -16.04 15.41 -22.55
C GLU A 168 -14.76 15.06 -23.32
N PHE A 169 -13.61 15.17 -22.65
CA PHE A 169 -12.31 14.78 -23.17
C PHE A 169 -12.23 13.29 -23.54
N LEU A 170 -12.72 12.39 -22.67
CA LEU A 170 -12.70 10.94 -22.90
C LEU A 170 -13.68 10.54 -24.01
N GLN A 171 -14.74 11.32 -24.23
CA GLN A 171 -15.67 11.15 -25.37
C GLN A 171 -15.07 11.63 -26.69
N GLY A 172 -14.31 12.73 -26.68
CA GLY A 172 -13.60 13.24 -27.86
C GLY A 172 -12.35 12.43 -28.23
N ALA A 173 -11.82 11.65 -27.29
CA ALA A 173 -10.71 10.74 -27.48
C ALA A 173 -11.12 9.56 -28.37
N GLY A 174 -10.88 9.64 -29.68
CA GLY A 174 -11.08 8.50 -30.59
C GLY A 174 -10.25 7.25 -30.26
N THR A 175 -9.32 7.35 -29.29
CA THR A 175 -8.50 6.25 -28.76
C THR A 175 -8.50 6.27 -27.23
N PRO A 176 -8.68 5.12 -26.55
CA PRO A 176 -8.61 5.04 -25.09
C PRO A 176 -7.19 5.33 -24.57
N LEU A 177 -7.10 5.87 -23.36
CA LEU A 177 -5.83 5.95 -22.63
C LEU A 177 -5.44 4.53 -22.19
N ASN A 178 -4.21 4.10 -22.50
CA ASN A 178 -3.69 2.80 -22.06
C ASN A 178 -3.44 2.79 -20.55
N THR A 179 -2.98 3.93 -20.00
CA THR A 179 -2.78 4.11 -18.56
C THR A 179 -4.14 4.07 -17.84
N PRO A 180 -4.34 3.19 -16.84
CA PRO A 180 -5.55 3.20 -16.03
C PRO A 180 -5.73 4.51 -15.27
N LEU A 181 -7.00 4.90 -15.12
CA LEU A 181 -7.38 6.16 -14.49
C LEU A 181 -7.83 5.94 -13.05
N CYS A 182 -7.49 6.90 -12.19
CA CYS A 182 -7.94 6.98 -10.82
C CYS A 182 -8.65 8.32 -10.60
N ILE A 183 -9.76 8.34 -9.89
CA ILE A 183 -10.41 9.58 -9.46
C ILE A 183 -9.91 9.91 -8.05
N THR A 184 -9.35 11.09 -7.88
CA THR A 184 -8.94 11.60 -6.57
C THR A 184 -9.92 12.66 -6.08
N GLY A 185 -10.48 12.44 -4.90
CA GLY A 185 -11.55 13.25 -4.35
C GLY A 185 -12.90 12.56 -4.52
N ASP A 186 -13.83 12.93 -3.65
CA ASP A 186 -15.13 12.28 -3.46
C ASP A 186 -16.27 13.29 -3.36
N GLN A 187 -16.19 14.39 -4.10
CA GLN A 187 -17.41 15.13 -4.41
C GLN A 187 -18.41 14.19 -5.06
N GLU A 188 -19.68 14.28 -4.64
CA GLU A 188 -20.76 13.41 -5.11
C GLU A 188 -20.82 13.47 -6.64
N LEU A 189 -20.36 12.38 -7.26
CA LEU A 189 -20.44 12.19 -8.69
C LEU A 189 -21.81 11.63 -9.02
N ASP A 190 -22.41 12.15 -10.08
CA ASP A 190 -23.60 11.52 -10.63
C ASP A 190 -23.28 10.07 -11.03
N SER A 191 -24.19 9.14 -10.73
CA SER A 191 -23.97 7.70 -10.95
C SER A 191 -23.78 7.38 -12.44
N ALA A 192 -24.47 8.09 -13.33
CA ALA A 192 -24.30 7.90 -14.76
C ALA A 192 -22.95 8.43 -15.24
N LEU A 193 -22.46 9.52 -14.67
CA LEU A 193 -21.11 10.02 -14.92
C LEU A 193 -20.04 9.00 -14.50
N LEU A 194 -20.10 8.45 -13.28
CA LEU A 194 -19.13 7.44 -12.85
C LEU A 194 -19.18 6.19 -13.75
N SER A 195 -20.37 5.67 -14.06
CA SER A 195 -20.51 4.50 -14.93
C SER A 195 -19.86 4.73 -16.31
N ARG A 196 -20.03 5.94 -16.88
CA ARG A 196 -19.33 6.34 -18.11
C ARG A 196 -17.82 6.37 -17.93
N LEU A 197 -17.32 6.97 -16.86
CA LEU A 197 -15.88 7.05 -16.58
C LEU A 197 -15.23 5.67 -16.39
N ILE A 198 -15.93 4.74 -15.73
CA ILE A 198 -15.52 3.33 -15.59
C ILE A 198 -15.38 2.68 -16.97
N THR A 199 -16.35 2.90 -17.87
CA THR A 199 -16.30 2.40 -19.26
C THR A 199 -15.07 2.95 -20.02
N HIS A 200 -14.57 4.12 -19.64
CA HIS A 200 -13.36 4.73 -20.20
C HIS A 200 -12.06 4.40 -19.45
N GLY A 201 -12.09 3.46 -18.50
CA GLY A 201 -10.90 2.91 -17.86
C GLY A 201 -10.56 3.47 -16.48
N VAL A 202 -11.50 4.14 -15.80
CA VAL A 202 -11.40 4.40 -14.36
C VAL A 202 -11.48 3.09 -13.60
N GLY A 203 -10.39 2.72 -12.93
CA GLY A 203 -10.28 1.50 -12.13
C GLY A 203 -10.35 1.74 -10.62
N ARG A 204 -10.15 2.99 -10.15
CA ARG A 204 -10.08 3.35 -8.74
C ARG A 204 -10.78 4.68 -8.46
N VAL A 205 -11.48 4.77 -7.34
CA VAL A 205 -12.11 6.00 -6.84
C VAL A 205 -11.71 6.20 -5.37
N ASP A 206 -11.18 7.38 -5.05
CA ASP A 206 -10.75 7.73 -3.71
C ASP A 206 -11.89 8.35 -2.88
N PHE A 207 -12.09 7.86 -1.66
CA PHE A 207 -13.08 8.33 -0.71
C PHE A 207 -12.42 8.81 0.60
N ASP A 208 -12.67 10.07 0.97
CA ASP A 208 -12.15 10.69 2.19
C ASP A 208 -13.17 11.61 2.86
N THR A 209 -13.68 12.60 2.13
CA THR A 209 -14.69 13.55 2.61
C THR A 209 -15.97 12.87 3.07
N VAL A 210 -16.43 11.81 2.39
CA VAL A 210 -17.64 11.05 2.73
C VAL A 210 -17.49 10.39 4.10
N LEU A 211 -16.36 9.72 4.36
CA LEU A 211 -16.07 9.09 5.65
C LEU A 211 -15.87 10.15 6.73
N THR A 212 -15.14 11.21 6.41
CA THR A 212 -14.90 12.33 7.32
C THR A 212 -16.20 13.03 7.73
N ARG A 213 -17.13 13.24 6.77
CA ARG A 213 -18.46 13.82 7.03
C ARG A 213 -19.31 12.90 7.88
N ALA A 214 -19.33 11.60 7.59
CA ALA A 214 -20.06 10.61 8.37
C ALA A 214 -19.58 10.56 9.82
N ALA A 215 -18.26 10.47 10.03
CA ALA A 215 -17.64 10.52 11.34
C ALA A 215 -17.94 11.82 12.08
N SER A 216 -17.80 12.96 11.41
CA SER A 216 -18.05 14.27 12.02
C SER A 216 -19.52 14.44 12.43
N ALA A 217 -20.45 13.96 11.61
CA ALA A 217 -21.88 13.99 11.93
C ALA A 217 -22.20 13.07 13.13
N HIS A 218 -21.60 11.88 13.18
CA HIS A 218 -21.71 10.96 14.31
C HIS A 218 -21.23 11.61 15.60
N LEU A 219 -20.00 12.14 15.61
CA LEU A 219 -19.40 12.75 16.80
C LEU A 219 -20.21 13.96 17.28
N ARG A 220 -20.67 14.84 16.37
CA ARG A 220 -21.54 15.97 16.74
C ARG A 220 -22.84 15.52 17.43
N ARG A 221 -23.49 14.48 16.91
CA ARG A 221 -24.70 13.92 17.52
C ARG A 221 -24.39 13.34 18.91
N ALA A 222 -23.30 12.60 19.04
CA ALA A 222 -22.89 11.99 20.31
C ALA A 222 -22.42 13.02 21.36
N SER A 223 -21.99 14.21 20.94
CA SER A 223 -21.64 15.33 21.83
C SER A 223 -22.83 16.23 22.21
N THR A 224 -24.05 15.94 21.77
CA THR A 224 -25.23 16.76 22.10
C THR A 224 -25.63 16.55 23.57
N PRO A 225 -25.91 17.61 24.36
CA PRO A 225 -26.32 17.47 25.75
C PRO A 225 -27.54 16.56 25.91
N GLY A 226 -27.44 15.54 26.76
CA GLY A 226 -28.50 14.54 26.98
C GLY A 226 -28.44 13.30 26.09
N ALA A 227 -27.53 13.25 25.10
CA ALA A 227 -27.24 12.03 24.35
C ALA A 227 -26.39 11.08 25.21
N ALA A 228 -27.04 10.34 26.12
CA ALA A 228 -26.37 9.28 26.86
C ALA A 228 -26.15 8.08 25.91
N SER A 229 -24.90 7.87 25.45
CA SER A 229 -24.50 6.59 24.86
C SER A 229 -23.69 5.79 25.89
N ALA A 230 -23.98 4.50 26.04
CA ALA A 230 -23.35 3.63 27.02
C ALA A 230 -21.85 3.35 26.76
N GLY A 231 -21.22 4.03 25.79
CA GLY A 231 -19.81 3.84 25.40
C GLY A 231 -19.08 5.12 25.00
N GLY A 232 -19.64 6.30 25.30
CA GLY A 232 -19.04 7.59 24.95
C GLY A 232 -19.12 7.95 23.46
N PRO A 233 -18.51 9.08 23.04
CA PRO A 233 -18.72 9.65 21.71
C PRO A 233 -18.25 8.80 20.52
N ALA A 234 -17.34 7.85 20.74
CA ALA A 234 -16.83 6.95 19.71
C ALA A 234 -17.68 5.68 19.54
N SER A 235 -18.64 5.43 20.44
CA SER A 235 -19.50 4.25 20.38
C SER A 235 -20.38 4.27 19.13
N GLY A 236 -20.23 3.26 18.26
CA GLY A 236 -20.93 3.17 16.98
C GLY A 236 -20.29 3.96 15.83
N LEU A 237 -19.15 4.62 16.07
CA LEU A 237 -18.40 5.31 15.01
C LEU A 237 -17.95 4.32 13.93
N ARG A 238 -17.41 3.16 14.34
CA ARG A 238 -17.02 2.09 13.42
C ARG A 238 -18.17 1.69 12.49
N ASP A 239 -19.35 1.42 13.04
CA ASP A 239 -20.50 0.98 12.24
C ASP A 239 -20.99 2.11 11.32
N THR A 240 -20.85 3.37 11.74
CA THR A 240 -21.13 4.54 10.88
C THR A 240 -20.14 4.63 9.71
N ILE A 241 -18.86 4.40 9.94
CA ILE A 241 -17.85 4.33 8.88
C ILE A 241 -18.14 3.16 7.94
N ALA A 242 -18.48 1.99 8.49
CA ALA A 242 -18.80 0.81 7.69
C ALA A 242 -19.98 1.09 6.74
N GLN A 243 -21.08 1.68 7.23
CA GLN A 243 -22.22 2.04 6.40
C GLN A 243 -21.86 3.03 5.28
N ALA A 244 -21.05 4.04 5.58
CA ALA A 244 -20.60 4.99 4.56
C ALA A 244 -19.69 4.32 3.51
N ALA A 245 -18.80 3.43 3.94
CA ALA A 245 -17.93 2.67 3.04
C ALA A 245 -18.72 1.67 2.19
N GLU A 246 -19.74 1.00 2.73
CA GLU A 246 -20.64 0.10 2.00
C GLU A 246 -21.29 0.83 0.81
N GLN A 247 -21.85 2.02 1.06
CA GLN A 247 -22.45 2.85 0.01
C GLN A 247 -21.45 3.20 -1.10
N CYS A 248 -20.20 3.50 -0.74
CA CYS A 248 -19.14 3.80 -1.71
C CYS A 248 -18.73 2.58 -2.53
N LEU A 249 -18.64 1.39 -1.90
CA LEU A 249 -18.30 0.14 -2.58
C LEU A 249 -19.40 -0.29 -3.55
N GLU A 250 -20.67 -0.14 -3.16
CA GLU A 250 -21.83 -0.34 -4.04
C GLU A 250 -21.80 0.64 -5.22
N TYR A 251 -21.54 1.92 -4.93
CA TYR A 251 -21.41 2.98 -5.94
C TYR A 251 -20.32 2.67 -6.98
N CYS A 252 -19.21 2.07 -6.55
CA CYS A 252 -18.13 1.62 -7.44
C CYS A 252 -18.43 0.31 -8.20
N GLY A 253 -19.51 -0.42 -7.86
CA GLY A 253 -19.88 -1.68 -8.50
C GLY A 253 -18.95 -2.86 -8.18
N CYS A 254 -18.20 -2.78 -7.08
CA CYS A 254 -17.19 -3.79 -6.72
C CYS A 254 -17.68 -4.89 -5.76
N GLY A 255 -18.93 -4.80 -5.29
CA GLY A 255 -19.56 -5.85 -4.47
C GLY A 255 -19.53 -7.23 -5.15
N GLY A 256 -19.23 -8.27 -4.38
CA GLY A 256 -19.16 -9.66 -4.85
C GLY A 256 -17.90 -10.04 -5.64
N ARG A 257 -16.99 -9.10 -5.92
CA ARG A 257 -15.81 -9.33 -6.79
C ARG A 257 -14.59 -9.92 -6.06
N ALA A 258 -14.63 -10.06 -4.74
CA ALA A 258 -13.48 -10.49 -3.94
C ALA A 258 -12.89 -11.84 -4.37
N ALA A 259 -13.73 -12.86 -4.59
CA ALA A 259 -13.28 -14.21 -4.91
C ALA A 259 -12.56 -14.27 -6.27
N GLU A 260 -13.09 -13.56 -7.28
CA GLU A 260 -12.50 -13.46 -8.61
C GLU A 260 -11.13 -12.75 -8.53
N VAL A 261 -11.08 -11.62 -7.82
CA VAL A 261 -9.82 -10.88 -7.62
C VAL A 261 -8.78 -11.73 -6.90
N LEU A 262 -9.13 -12.51 -5.86
CA LEU A 262 -8.19 -13.38 -5.16
C LEU A 262 -7.67 -14.55 -6.02
N GLN A 263 -8.43 -14.98 -7.03
CA GLN A 263 -7.97 -16.01 -7.98
C GLN A 263 -7.00 -15.45 -9.03
N HIS A 264 -7.17 -14.18 -9.39
CA HIS A 264 -6.39 -13.54 -10.46
C HIS A 264 -5.19 -12.72 -9.96
N ALA A 265 -5.32 -12.07 -8.81
CA ALA A 265 -4.31 -11.15 -8.31
C ALA A 265 -3.17 -11.87 -7.60
N THR A 266 -1.95 -11.47 -7.93
CA THR A 266 -0.74 -11.98 -7.29
C THR A 266 -0.74 -11.58 -5.81
N PRO A 267 -0.54 -12.53 -4.87
CA PRO A 267 -0.38 -12.21 -3.46
C PRO A 267 0.84 -11.32 -3.23
N TRP A 268 0.68 -10.26 -2.43
CA TRP A 268 1.80 -9.43 -1.99
C TRP A 268 2.46 -10.07 -0.78
N ALA A 269 3.69 -10.56 -0.95
CA ALA A 269 4.42 -11.28 0.09
C ALA A 269 5.88 -10.80 0.21
N PRO A 270 6.38 -10.59 1.45
CA PRO A 270 7.76 -10.19 1.66
C PRO A 270 8.73 -11.36 1.47
N VAL A 271 9.99 -11.00 1.20
CA VAL A 271 11.13 -11.93 1.11
C VAL A 271 12.05 -11.71 2.29
N GLU A 272 12.53 -12.79 2.90
CA GLU A 272 13.56 -12.76 3.93
C GLU A 272 14.89 -13.14 3.29
N HIS A 273 15.78 -12.16 3.16
CA HIS A 273 17.17 -12.37 2.78
C HIS A 273 17.97 -12.72 4.03
N VAL A 274 18.34 -13.99 4.15
CA VAL A 274 19.01 -14.54 5.33
C VAL A 274 20.47 -14.76 5.02
N ILE A 275 21.33 -14.17 5.85
CA ILE A 275 22.78 -14.38 5.81
C ILE A 275 23.21 -14.99 7.14
N ILE A 276 23.86 -16.14 7.13
CA ILE A 276 24.55 -16.70 8.31
C ILE A 276 26.04 -16.72 8.02
N TYR A 277 26.85 -16.28 8.99
CA TYR A 277 28.26 -16.01 8.74
C TYR A 277 29.09 -16.07 10.02
N ASN A 278 30.40 -16.25 9.82
CA ASN A 278 31.45 -16.04 10.82
C ASN A 278 32.27 -14.81 10.44
N VAL A 279 32.96 -14.22 11.42
CA VAL A 279 33.89 -13.11 11.18
C VAL A 279 35.32 -13.54 11.51
N SER A 280 36.28 -13.01 10.76
CA SER A 280 37.71 -13.18 11.00
C SER A 280 38.44 -11.84 10.96
N GLY A 281 39.42 -11.65 11.85
CA GLY A 281 40.30 -10.48 11.81
C GLY A 281 39.77 -9.21 12.47
N ILE A 282 38.64 -9.29 13.18
CA ILE A 282 38.05 -8.16 13.93
C ILE A 282 37.60 -8.58 15.34
N SER A 283 37.50 -7.61 16.24
CA SER A 283 37.00 -7.85 17.60
C SER A 283 35.48 -8.05 17.65
N GLU A 284 34.95 -8.52 18.77
CA GLU A 284 33.49 -8.58 18.98
C GLU A 284 32.86 -7.18 18.96
N GLN A 285 33.54 -6.18 19.54
CA GLN A 285 33.10 -4.79 19.53
C GLN A 285 33.01 -4.23 18.10
N ASP A 286 34.02 -4.49 17.26
CA ASP A 286 34.01 -4.07 15.86
C ASP A 286 32.92 -4.80 15.05
N THR A 287 32.64 -6.05 15.41
CA THR A 287 31.54 -6.82 14.80
C THR A 287 30.18 -6.20 15.13
N GLU A 288 29.96 -5.81 16.38
CA GLU A 288 28.74 -5.11 16.81
C GLU A 288 28.59 -3.74 16.12
N ALA A 289 29.69 -3.01 15.97
CA ALA A 289 29.71 -1.73 15.25
C ALA A 289 29.37 -1.91 13.76
N MET A 290 29.97 -2.90 13.09
CA MET A 290 29.62 -3.26 11.71
C MET A 290 28.14 -3.64 11.58
N MET A 291 27.62 -4.44 12.51
CA MET A 291 26.21 -4.81 12.54
C MET A 291 25.30 -3.59 12.71
N ALA A 292 25.64 -2.68 13.62
CA ALA A 292 24.87 -1.45 13.84
C ALA A 292 24.87 -0.54 12.61
N GLU A 293 26.01 -0.39 11.96
CA GLU A 293 26.12 0.41 10.74
C GLU A 293 25.34 -0.23 9.59
N GLY A 294 25.41 -1.54 9.41
CA GLY A 294 24.61 -2.22 8.38
C GLY A 294 23.12 -2.09 8.63
N ARG A 295 22.64 -2.17 9.88
CA ARG A 295 21.22 -1.89 10.19
C ARG A 295 20.81 -0.49 9.75
N ARG A 296 21.65 0.51 9.99
CA ARG A 296 21.40 1.92 9.63
C ARG A 296 21.40 2.14 8.12
N VAL A 297 22.43 1.64 7.43
CA VAL A 297 22.64 1.88 5.99
C VAL A 297 21.67 1.06 5.15
N LEU A 298 21.58 -0.25 5.41
CA LEU A 298 20.76 -1.16 4.62
C LEU A 298 19.27 -0.91 4.85
N GLY A 299 18.87 -0.53 6.07
CA GLY A 299 17.47 -0.21 6.40
C GLY A 299 16.94 1.07 5.73
N ALA A 300 17.83 1.91 5.20
CA ALA A 300 17.46 3.12 4.46
C ALA A 300 17.25 2.86 2.95
N ILE A 301 17.60 1.67 2.45
CA ILE A 301 17.45 1.31 1.04
C ILE A 301 15.96 1.12 0.72
N PRO A 302 15.45 1.65 -0.41
CA PRO A 302 14.08 1.41 -0.85
C PRO A 302 13.75 -0.09 -0.94
N GLY A 303 12.59 -0.46 -0.42
CA GLY A 303 12.14 -1.84 -0.38
C GLY A 303 12.64 -2.65 0.83
N VAL A 304 13.58 -2.12 1.62
CA VAL A 304 14.07 -2.79 2.84
C VAL A 304 13.20 -2.41 4.03
N ARG A 305 12.41 -3.37 4.51
CA ARG A 305 11.50 -3.17 5.64
C ARG A 305 12.18 -3.18 6.99
N ARG A 306 13.14 -4.09 7.12
CA ARG A 306 13.74 -4.43 8.39
C ARG A 306 15.09 -5.07 8.16
N VAL A 307 16.03 -4.73 9.02
CA VAL A 307 17.34 -5.37 9.10
C VAL A 307 17.53 -5.83 10.53
N VAL A 308 17.52 -7.15 10.73
CA VAL A 308 17.82 -7.77 12.01
C VAL A 308 19.20 -8.40 11.93
N THR A 309 19.95 -8.26 13.01
CA THR A 309 21.21 -8.96 13.22
C THR A 309 21.08 -9.82 14.46
N GLY A 310 21.71 -10.99 14.47
CA GLY A 310 21.66 -11.90 15.61
C GLY A 310 22.99 -12.58 15.87
N THR A 311 23.12 -13.09 17.09
CA THR A 311 24.22 -13.93 17.54
C THR A 311 23.66 -15.29 17.96
N ALA A 312 24.35 -16.35 17.60
CA ALA A 312 23.96 -17.70 17.96
C ALA A 312 23.99 -17.86 19.49
N VAL A 313 22.89 -18.37 20.05
CA VAL A 313 22.79 -18.71 21.47
C VAL A 313 23.55 -20.00 21.81
N LYS A 314 23.79 -20.85 20.81
CA LYS A 314 24.53 -22.10 20.97
C LYS A 314 26.04 -21.83 20.91
N ASP A 315 26.76 -22.17 21.97
CA ASP A 315 28.22 -21.95 22.12
C ASP A 315 29.07 -22.47 20.94
N LYS A 316 28.67 -23.61 20.36
CA LYS A 316 29.37 -24.24 19.23
C LYS A 316 28.47 -24.33 17.99
N ALA A 317 27.86 -23.20 17.63
CA ALA A 317 27.16 -23.08 16.35
C ALA A 317 28.15 -23.08 15.18
N ALA A 318 27.75 -23.65 14.05
CA ALA A 318 28.56 -23.60 12.83
C ALA A 318 28.75 -22.16 12.32
N TYR A 319 27.72 -21.32 12.51
CA TYR A 319 27.76 -19.89 12.24
C TYR A 319 27.41 -19.12 13.51
N LYS A 320 28.24 -18.16 13.89
CA LYS A 320 28.07 -17.35 15.09
C LYS A 320 27.08 -16.20 14.89
N TYR A 321 26.96 -15.66 13.68
CA TYR A 321 26.19 -14.45 13.42
C TYR A 321 25.18 -14.63 12.30
N CYS A 322 24.13 -13.80 12.30
CA CYS A 322 23.18 -13.72 11.20
C CYS A 322 22.73 -12.30 10.87
N TRP A 323 22.35 -12.10 9.61
CA TRP A 323 21.50 -11.02 9.12
C TRP A 323 20.18 -11.60 8.63
N ILE A 324 19.09 -10.91 8.93
CA ILE A 324 17.78 -11.15 8.32
C ILE A 324 17.31 -9.81 7.80
N VAL A 325 17.32 -9.66 6.47
CA VAL A 325 16.84 -8.46 5.77
C VAL A 325 15.50 -8.79 5.16
N THR A 326 14.45 -8.10 5.60
CA THR A 326 13.10 -8.30 5.08
C THR A 326 12.84 -7.31 3.94
N PHE A 327 12.62 -7.81 2.73
CA PHE A 327 12.21 -7.02 1.57
C PHE A 327 10.70 -6.97 1.43
N VAL A 328 10.15 -5.88 0.88
CA VAL A 328 8.70 -5.73 0.66
C VAL A 328 8.16 -6.68 -0.41
N HIS A 329 8.98 -7.03 -1.41
CA HIS A 329 8.62 -7.77 -2.61
C HIS A 329 9.88 -8.42 -3.21
N PRO A 330 9.77 -9.54 -3.96
CA PRO A 330 10.91 -10.14 -4.66
C PRO A 330 11.70 -9.19 -5.58
N ASP A 331 11.05 -8.24 -6.23
CA ASP A 331 11.71 -7.30 -7.16
C ASP A 331 12.79 -6.43 -6.49
N VAL A 332 12.75 -6.30 -5.16
CA VAL A 332 13.76 -5.56 -4.39
C VAL A 332 15.12 -6.25 -4.41
N ILE A 333 15.20 -7.56 -4.65
CA ILE A 333 16.43 -8.33 -4.50
C ILE A 333 17.57 -7.77 -5.37
N ASP A 334 17.28 -7.51 -6.65
CA ASP A 334 18.30 -7.05 -7.59
C ASP A 334 18.66 -5.58 -7.32
N SER A 335 17.65 -4.73 -7.12
CA SER A 335 17.88 -3.31 -6.82
C SER A 335 18.63 -3.09 -5.51
N TYR A 336 18.37 -3.92 -4.49
CA TYR A 336 19.13 -3.94 -3.24
C TYR A 336 20.59 -4.34 -3.45
N ARG A 337 20.85 -5.40 -4.22
CA ARG A 337 22.21 -5.90 -4.48
C ARG A 337 23.07 -4.86 -5.20
N GLU A 338 22.47 -4.12 -6.13
CA GLU A 338 23.14 -3.10 -6.93
C GLU A 338 23.17 -1.72 -6.25
N HIS A 339 22.39 -1.52 -5.19
CA HIS A 339 22.27 -0.21 -4.54
C HIS A 339 23.64 0.26 -4.01
N PRO A 340 24.08 1.50 -4.30
CA PRO A 340 25.41 1.99 -3.92
C PRO A 340 25.70 1.87 -2.42
N ALA A 341 24.69 2.08 -1.58
CA ALA A 341 24.83 1.95 -0.12
C ALA A 341 25.05 0.49 0.32
N HIS A 342 24.40 -0.47 -0.33
CA HIS A 342 24.64 -1.90 -0.08
C HIS A 342 26.03 -2.29 -0.56
N VAL A 343 26.40 -1.92 -1.79
CA VAL A 343 27.73 -2.21 -2.36
C VAL A 343 28.83 -1.65 -1.47
N ALA A 344 28.73 -0.37 -1.08
CA ALA A 344 29.71 0.27 -0.21
C ALA A 344 29.81 -0.40 1.17
N PHE A 345 28.68 -0.74 1.80
CA PHE A 345 28.69 -1.48 3.08
C PHE A 345 29.30 -2.87 2.91
N ALA A 346 28.85 -3.61 1.90
CA ALA A 346 29.24 -4.98 1.66
C ALA A 346 30.73 -5.10 1.35
N ASP A 347 31.27 -4.25 0.48
CA ASP A 347 32.67 -4.33 0.03
C ASP A 347 33.66 -3.80 1.06
N ASN A 348 33.31 -2.75 1.80
CA ASN A 348 34.25 -2.09 2.70
C ASN A 348 34.18 -2.61 4.14
N LEU A 349 33.03 -3.10 4.60
CA LEU A 349 32.82 -3.47 6.01
C LEU A 349 32.52 -4.95 6.20
N PHE A 350 31.71 -5.58 5.33
CA PHE A 350 31.19 -6.92 5.59
C PHE A 350 32.01 -8.05 4.92
N ARG A 351 32.14 -8.04 3.59
CA ARG A 351 32.81 -9.10 2.81
C ARG A 351 34.27 -9.32 3.19
N PRO A 352 35.08 -8.30 3.55
CA PRO A 352 36.47 -8.51 3.96
C PRO A 352 36.64 -9.37 5.21
N VAL A 353 35.64 -9.36 6.10
CA VAL A 353 35.70 -10.06 7.39
C VAL A 353 34.79 -11.29 7.43
N ALA A 354 33.77 -11.36 6.57
CA ALA A 354 32.78 -12.44 6.50
C ALA A 354 33.00 -13.38 5.31
N GLY A 355 34.18 -13.99 5.24
CA GLY A 355 34.57 -14.93 4.17
C GLY A 355 33.77 -16.24 4.19
N GLU A 356 33.45 -16.76 5.37
CA GLU A 356 32.61 -17.94 5.54
C GLU A 356 31.15 -17.52 5.77
N ARG A 357 30.31 -17.64 4.74
CA ARG A 357 28.91 -17.24 4.80
C ARG A 357 28.01 -18.06 3.88
N ILE A 358 26.74 -18.15 4.25
CA ILE A 358 25.63 -18.61 3.41
C ILE A 358 24.65 -17.44 3.29
N SER A 359 24.15 -17.18 2.08
CA SER A 359 23.19 -16.11 1.78
C SER A 359 22.10 -16.67 0.87
N ILE A 360 20.85 -16.64 1.32
CA ILE A 360 19.70 -17.25 0.65
C ILE A 360 18.46 -16.37 0.85
N ASP A 361 17.65 -16.25 -0.20
CA ASP A 361 16.36 -15.54 -0.19
C ASP A 361 15.20 -16.53 0.02
N TYR A 362 14.31 -16.23 0.97
CA TYR A 362 13.14 -17.05 1.27
C TYR A 362 11.86 -16.23 1.13
N GLN A 363 10.90 -16.72 0.35
CA GLN A 363 9.55 -16.15 0.35
C GLN A 363 8.80 -16.63 1.60
N THR A 364 8.23 -15.70 2.36
CA THR A 364 7.48 -16.07 3.58
C THR A 364 6.01 -16.26 3.27
N SER A 365 5.48 -17.42 3.68
CA SER A 365 4.03 -17.66 3.72
C SER A 365 3.53 -17.33 5.13
N ARG A 366 2.66 -16.34 5.29
CA ARG A 366 1.85 -16.26 6.52
C ARG A 366 0.83 -17.40 6.44
N GLY A 367 0.98 -18.40 7.31
CA GLY A 367 0.01 -19.50 7.40
C GLY A 367 -1.38 -18.94 7.67
N GLN A 368 -2.41 -19.45 6.99
CA GLN A 368 -3.78 -19.23 7.45
C GLN A 368 -3.89 -19.83 8.85
N PRO A 369 -4.46 -19.13 9.84
CA PRO A 369 -4.88 -19.79 11.06
C PRO A 369 -5.79 -20.97 10.67
N PRO A 370 -5.62 -22.16 11.28
CA PRO A 370 -6.44 -23.32 10.94
C PRO A 370 -7.91 -22.90 11.06
N ALA A 371 -8.69 -23.10 9.98
CA ALA A 371 -10.11 -22.83 9.99
C ALA A 371 -10.70 -23.47 11.25
N GLN A 372 -11.32 -22.66 12.13
CA GLN A 372 -11.96 -23.18 13.33
C GLN A 372 -12.94 -24.26 12.89
N ALA A 373 -12.56 -25.52 13.08
CA ALA A 373 -13.40 -26.65 12.79
C ALA A 373 -14.69 -26.42 13.57
N LYS A 374 -15.81 -26.21 12.85
CA LYS A 374 -17.14 -26.14 13.46
C LYS A 374 -17.24 -27.35 14.37
N ILE A 375 -17.21 -27.12 15.69
CA ILE A 375 -17.50 -28.16 16.67
C ILE A 375 -18.95 -28.56 16.40
N MET A 376 -19.13 -29.61 15.59
CA MET A 376 -20.39 -30.30 15.42
C MET A 376 -20.75 -30.82 16.81
N ARG A 377 -21.57 -30.06 17.55
CA ARG A 377 -22.29 -30.58 18.70
C ARG A 377 -23.16 -31.72 18.17
N ARG A 378 -22.67 -32.96 18.33
CA ARG A 378 -23.49 -34.16 18.17
C ARG A 378 -24.69 -33.98 19.09
N ARG A 379 -25.87 -33.71 18.52
CA ARG A 379 -27.15 -33.89 19.20
C ARG A 379 -27.22 -35.36 19.57
N ASN A 380 -27.07 -35.67 20.85
CA ASN A 380 -27.44 -36.96 21.38
C ASN A 380 -28.96 -37.08 21.21
N MET A 381 -29.40 -37.93 20.26
CA MET A 381 -30.70 -38.57 20.35
C MET A 381 -30.58 -39.68 21.39
N ARG A 382 -31.28 -39.50 22.50
CA ARG A 382 -31.83 -40.59 23.31
C ARG A 382 -33.28 -40.24 23.61
#